data_AF-A0A4Z1G008-F1
#
_entry.id   AF-A0A4Z1G008-F1
#
_cell.length_a   1.000
_cell.length_b   1.000
_cell.length_c   1.000
_cell.angle_alpha   90.00
_cell.angle_beta   90.00
_cell.angle_gamma   90.00
#
_symmetry.space_group_name_H-M   'P 1'
#
loop_
_entity.id
_entity.type
_entity.pdbx_description
1 polymer ?
#
loop_
_entity_poly.entity_id
_entity_poly.type
_entity_poly.pdbx_seq_one_letter_code
_entity_poly.pdbx_strand_id
1 'polypeptide(L)'
;MNSLFRCFLSIIITTTITTTIIITIHLIIPTNRSCSRRLASFEARRVLESARANTIAISEAVLKRQLPITDYYRAYWLEVAAETAFIAIQRGLGHFTR
;
A
#
# COMPACT_ATOMS: atom_id res chain seq x y z
N MET A 1 -12.96 38.61 14.28
CA MET A 1 -11.92 37.79 14.94
C MET A 1 -11.92 36.32 14.43
N ASN A 2 -12.04 36.09 13.10
CA ASN A 2 -12.46 34.78 12.56
C ASN A 2 -11.55 34.19 11.47
N SER A 3 -10.50 34.89 11.03
CA SER A 3 -9.62 34.42 9.93
C SER A 3 -8.40 33.65 10.46
N LEU A 4 -7.74 34.18 11.51
CA LEU A 4 -6.55 33.55 12.09
C LEU A 4 -6.85 32.17 12.70
N PHE A 5 -7.98 32.00 13.40
CA PHE A 5 -8.35 30.74 14.04
C PHE A 5 -8.56 29.58 13.03
N ARG A 6 -9.04 29.89 11.82
CA ARG A 6 -9.23 28.90 10.75
C ARG A 6 -7.90 28.45 10.15
N CYS A 7 -6.93 29.37 10.01
CA CYS A 7 -5.58 29.03 9.57
C CYS A 7 -4.86 28.15 10.61
N PHE A 8 -4.96 28.48 11.90
CA PHE A 8 -4.36 27.65 12.95
C PHE A 8 -4.96 26.24 12.98
N LEU A 9 -6.28 26.09 12.83
CA LEU A 9 -6.92 24.78 12.77
C LEU A 9 -6.47 23.97 11.54
N SER A 10 -6.35 24.62 10.38
CA SER A 10 -5.85 23.97 9.15
C SER A 10 -4.42 23.48 9.30
N ILE A 11 -3.55 24.27 9.92
CA ILE A 11 -2.15 23.89 10.14
C ILE A 11 -2.07 22.67 11.06
N ILE A 12 -2.82 22.67 12.17
CA ILE A 12 -2.85 21.54 13.12
C ILE A 12 -3.37 20.25 12.46
N ILE A 13 -4.40 20.34 11.61
CA ILE A 13 -4.92 19.18 10.89
C ILE A 13 -3.88 18.65 9.89
N THR A 14 -3.19 19.51 9.16
CA THR A 14 -2.17 19.07 8.20
C THR A 14 -0.94 18.46 8.86
N THR A 15 -0.49 18.98 10.01
CA THR A 15 0.69 18.47 10.73
C THR A 15 0.39 17.15 11.45
N THR A 16 -0.84 16.94 11.92
CA THR A 16 -1.24 15.67 12.53
C THR A 16 -1.44 14.57 11.49
N ILE A 17 -2.01 14.89 10.32
CA ILE A 17 -2.14 13.92 9.22
C ILE A 17 -0.76 13.53 8.66
N THR A 18 0.14 14.48 8.47
CA THR A 18 1.49 14.17 7.95
C THR A 18 2.33 13.35 8.93
N THR A 19 2.29 13.68 10.23
CA THR A 19 3.04 12.91 11.25
C THR A 19 2.47 11.51 11.44
N THR A 20 1.15 11.34 11.43
CA THR A 20 0.52 10.01 11.48
C THR A 20 0.88 9.17 10.26
N ILE A 21 0.85 9.72 9.05
CA ILE A 21 1.28 9.02 7.83
C ILE A 21 2.76 8.61 7.90
N ILE A 22 3.66 9.50 8.35
CA ILE A 22 5.09 9.17 8.50
C ILE A 22 5.30 8.06 9.53
N ILE A 23 4.61 8.12 10.67
CA ILE A 23 4.68 7.06 11.70
C ILE A 23 4.12 5.75 11.15
N THR A 24 3.00 5.77 10.43
CA THR A 24 2.42 4.58 9.81
C THR A 24 3.36 3.99 8.75
N ILE A 25 4.02 4.81 7.93
CA ILE A 25 5.02 4.35 6.96
C ILE A 25 6.25 3.76 7.67
N HIS A 26 6.74 4.40 8.74
CA HIS A 26 7.88 3.89 9.52
C HIS A 26 7.54 2.62 10.32
N LEU A 27 6.28 2.45 10.76
CA LEU A 27 5.84 1.24 11.46
C LEU A 27 5.62 0.07 10.48
N ILE A 28 5.22 0.36 9.24
CA ILE A 28 4.95 -0.64 8.20
C ILE A 28 6.23 -1.13 7.51
N ILE A 29 7.33 -0.38 7.55
CA ILE A 29 8.63 -0.86 7.07
C ILE A 29 9.39 -1.48 8.24
N PRO A 30 9.32 -2.81 8.48
CA PRO A 30 10.22 -3.46 9.41
C PRO A 30 11.63 -3.41 8.82
N THR A 31 12.40 -2.39 9.19
CA THR A 31 13.82 -2.24 8.84
C THR A 31 14.74 -3.23 9.56
N ASN A 32 14.20 -4.25 10.22
CA ASN A 32 15.02 -5.20 10.94
C ASN A 32 14.35 -6.58 11.05
N ARG A 33 14.39 -7.35 9.97
CA ARG A 33 14.34 -8.81 10.06
C ARG A 33 15.34 -9.35 9.07
N SER A 34 16.27 -10.15 9.55
CA SER A 34 16.97 -11.14 8.74
C SER A 34 15.93 -11.88 7.89
N CYS A 35 15.78 -11.43 6.65
CA CYS A 35 14.67 -11.79 5.79
C CYS A 35 14.96 -13.16 5.19
N SER A 36 14.52 -14.21 5.87
CA SER A 36 14.50 -15.54 5.27
C SER A 36 13.63 -15.49 4.02
N ARG A 37 14.12 -16.05 2.90
CA ARG A 37 13.36 -16.16 1.63
C ARG A 37 11.97 -16.76 1.85
N ARG A 38 11.81 -17.66 2.82
CA ARG A 38 10.51 -18.25 3.19
C ARG A 38 9.53 -17.21 3.75
N LEU A 39 10.00 -16.34 4.64
CA LEU A 39 9.18 -15.25 5.20
C LEU A 39 8.81 -14.24 4.11
N ALA A 40 9.79 -13.84 3.29
CA ALA A 40 9.56 -12.93 2.16
C ALA A 40 8.53 -13.49 1.18
N SER A 41 8.61 -14.79 0.86
CA SER A 41 7.66 -15.46 -0.04
C SER A 41 6.25 -15.51 0.56
N PHE A 42 6.14 -15.73 1.87
CA PHE A 42 4.86 -15.72 2.57
C PHE A 42 4.20 -14.34 2.55
N GLU A 43 4.96 -13.29 2.89
CA GLU A 43 4.45 -11.91 2.88
C GLU A 43 4.11 -11.46 1.45
N ALA A 44 4.96 -11.74 0.46
CA ALA A 44 4.68 -11.40 -0.93
C ALA A 44 3.41 -12.09 -1.46
N ARG A 45 3.19 -13.35 -1.07
CA ARG A 45 1.94 -14.05 -1.38
C ARG A 45 0.74 -13.36 -0.76
N ARG A 46 0.81 -12.99 0.52
CA ARG A 46 -0.27 -12.30 1.23
C ARG A 46 -0.60 -10.95 0.60
N VAL A 47 0.42 -10.19 0.19
CA VAL A 47 0.24 -8.91 -0.52
C VAL A 47 -0.42 -9.13 -1.88
N LEU A 48 0.00 -10.14 -2.65
CA LEU A 48 -0.62 -10.48 -3.93
C LEU A 48 -2.10 -10.89 -3.77
N GLU A 49 -2.41 -11.72 -2.78
CA GLU A 49 -3.79 -12.11 -2.48
C GLU A 49 -4.66 -10.90 -2.10
N SER A 50 -4.12 -9.97 -1.30
CA SER A 50 -4.79 -8.72 -0.95
C SER A 50 -5.00 -7.80 -2.17
N ALA A 51 -4.00 -7.71 -3.06
CA ALA A 51 -4.10 -6.89 -4.26
C ALA A 51 -5.18 -7.44 -5.22
N ARG A 52 -5.23 -8.75 -5.44
CA ARG A 52 -6.27 -9.43 -6.22
C ARG A 52 -7.67 -9.17 -5.68
N ALA A 53 -7.86 -9.32 -4.36
CA ALA A 53 -9.14 -9.04 -3.73
C ALA A 53 -9.57 -7.57 -3.93
N ASN A 54 -8.62 -6.64 -3.82
CA ASN A 54 -8.87 -5.22 -4.06
C ASN A 54 -9.24 -4.92 -5.53
N THR A 55 -8.54 -5.53 -6.50
CA THR A 55 -8.88 -5.38 -7.93
C THR A 55 -10.28 -5.87 -8.22
N ILE A 56 -10.68 -7.03 -7.67
CA ILE A 56 -12.05 -7.55 -7.82
C ILE A 56 -13.07 -6.56 -7.25
N ALA A 57 -12.88 -6.12 -6.00
CA ALA A 57 -13.80 -5.18 -5.35
C ALA A 57 -13.93 -3.86 -6.13
N ILE A 58 -12.81 -3.31 -6.62
CA ILE A 58 -12.82 -2.08 -7.42
C ILE A 58 -13.47 -2.33 -8.79
N SER A 59 -13.23 -3.47 -9.43
CA SER A 59 -13.86 -3.82 -10.71
C SER A 59 -15.39 -3.88 -10.57
N GLU A 60 -15.90 -4.46 -9.48
CA GLU A 60 -17.33 -4.46 -9.18
C GLU A 60 -17.88 -3.06 -8.95
N ALA A 61 -17.16 -2.22 -8.21
CA ALA A 61 -17.57 -0.84 -7.95
C ALA A 61 -17.59 0.01 -9.23
N VAL A 62 -16.64 -0.20 -10.15
CA VAL A 62 -16.63 0.44 -11.48
C VAL A 62 -17.80 -0.03 -12.33
N LEU A 63 -18.09 -1.34 -12.37
CA LEU A 63 -19.25 -1.88 -13.08
C LEU A 63 -20.58 -1.32 -12.53
N LYS A 64 -20.65 -1.09 -11.22
CA LYS A 64 -21.78 -0.42 -10.53
C LYS A 64 -21.78 1.10 -10.69
N ARG A 65 -20.84 1.68 -11.44
CA ARG A 65 -20.65 3.14 -11.63
C ARG A 65 -20.40 3.93 -10.34
N GLN A 66 -19.91 3.26 -9.30
CA GLN A 66 -19.58 3.87 -8.00
C GLN A 66 -18.17 4.47 -8.01
N LEU A 67 -17.28 3.94 -8.85
CA LEU A 67 -15.93 4.44 -9.05
C LEU A 67 -15.64 4.71 -10.53
N PRO A 68 -14.76 5.66 -10.85
CA PRO A 68 -14.28 5.87 -12.22
C PRO A 68 -13.37 4.71 -12.68
N ILE A 69 -13.34 4.47 -14.00
CA ILE A 69 -12.48 3.44 -14.62
C ILE A 69 -10.98 3.62 -14.30
N THR A 70 -10.55 4.84 -13.98
CA THR A 70 -9.16 5.15 -13.58
C THR A 70 -8.74 4.43 -12.31
N ASP A 71 -9.67 4.19 -11.37
CA ASP A 71 -9.34 3.49 -10.13
C ASP A 71 -9.16 1.99 -10.35
N TYR A 72 -9.88 1.41 -11.32
CA TYR A 72 -9.61 0.04 -11.77
C TYR A 72 -8.20 -0.08 -12.35
N TYR A 73 -7.76 0.85 -13.21
CA TYR A 73 -6.40 0.80 -13.76
C TYR A 73 -5.33 0.88 -12.66
N ARG A 74 -5.52 1.73 -11.65
CA ARG A 74 -4.62 1.80 -10.49
C ARG A 74 -4.56 0.48 -9.74
N ALA A 75 -5.71 -0.13 -9.44
CA ALA A 75 -5.78 -1.41 -8.76
C ALA A 75 -5.11 -2.53 -9.55
N TYR A 76 -5.40 -2.60 -10.85
CA TYR A 76 -4.79 -3.56 -11.77
C TYR A 76 -3.27 -3.47 -11.80
N TRP A 77 -2.71 -2.26 -11.92
CA TRP A 77 -1.25 -2.08 -11.90
C TRP A 77 -0.60 -2.46 -10.57
N LEU A 78 -1.30 -2.25 -9.44
CA LEU A 78 -0.84 -2.71 -8.12
C LEU A 78 -0.82 -4.24 -8.02
N GLU A 79 -1.83 -4.93 -8.57
CA GLU A 79 -1.85 -6.39 -8.64
C GLU A 79 -0.70 -6.94 -9.48
N VAL A 80 -0.46 -6.37 -10.66
CA VAL A 80 0.67 -6.76 -11.53
C VAL A 80 2.01 -6.52 -10.83
N ALA A 81 2.16 -5.39 -10.13
CA ALA A 81 3.36 -5.12 -9.33
C ALA A 81 3.56 -6.15 -8.20
N ALA A 82 2.49 -6.54 -7.51
CA ALA A 82 2.55 -7.56 -6.46
C ALA A 82 2.91 -8.95 -7.03
N GLU A 83 2.37 -9.30 -8.20
CA GLU A 83 2.64 -10.58 -8.87
C GLU A 83 4.09 -10.66 -9.35
N THR A 84 4.58 -9.60 -9.98
CA THR A 84 5.99 -9.51 -10.42
C THR A 84 6.95 -9.58 -9.23
N ALA A 85 6.65 -8.91 -8.11
CA ALA A 85 7.42 -9.00 -6.88
C ALA A 85 7.43 -10.44 -6.30
N PHE A 86 6.27 -11.10 -6.26
CA PHE A 86 6.16 -12.48 -5.79
C PHE A 86 7.00 -13.44 -6.66
N ILE A 87 6.91 -13.34 -7.98
CA ILE A 87 7.72 -14.15 -8.91
C ILE A 87 9.21 -13.87 -8.73
N ALA A 88 9.61 -12.62 -8.55
CA ALA A 88 11.00 -12.25 -8.31
C ALA A 88 11.55 -12.92 -7.04
N ILE A 89 10.81 -12.84 -5.93
CA ILE A 89 11.18 -13.49 -4.65
C ILE A 89 11.21 -15.02 -4.80
N GLN A 90 10.25 -15.60 -5.51
CA GLN A 90 10.24 -17.04 -5.82
C GLN A 90 11.44 -17.47 -6.66
N ARG A 91 11.98 -16.60 -7.52
CA ARG A 91 13.22 -16.83 -8.27
C ARG A 91 14.48 -16.58 -7.46
N GLY A 92 14.34 -16.11 -6.21
CA GLY A 92 15.47 -15.80 -5.33
C GLY A 92 16.08 -14.42 -5.57
N LEU A 93 15.37 -13.53 -6.28
CA LEU A 93 15.76 -12.14 -6.41
C LEU A 93 15.39 -11.39 -5.12
N GLY A 94 16.39 -10.81 -4.47
CA GLY A 94 16.26 -10.06 -3.22
C GLY A 94 17.43 -10.30 -2.27
N HIS A 95 17.69 -9.34 -1.38
CA HIS A 95 18.68 -9.51 -0.32
C HIS A 95 18.06 -10.28 0.85
N PHE A 96 18.21 -11.60 0.80
CA PHE A 96 17.81 -12.49 1.87
C PHE A 96 19.05 -12.82 2.72
N THR A 97 19.00 -12.53 4.02
CA THR A 97 20.03 -13.03 4.94
C THR A 97 19.87 -14.55 5.06
N ARG A 98 20.96 -15.27 4.89
CA ARG A 98 21.01 -16.73 4.90
C ARG A 98 20.72 -17.30 6.29
#